data_AF-X6KWD2-F1
#
_entry.id   AF-X6KWD2-F1
#
_cell.length_a   1.000
_cell.length_b   1.000
_cell.length_c   1.000
_cell.angle_alpha   90.00
_cell.angle_beta   90.00
_cell.angle_gamma   90.00
#
_symmetry.space_group_name_H-M   'P 1'
#
loop_
_entity.id
_entity.type
_entity.pdbx_description
1 polymer ?
#
loop_
_entity_poly.entity_id
_entity_poly.type
_entity_poly.pdbx_seq_one_letter_code
_entity_poly.pdbx_strand_id
1 'polypeptide(L)'
;MSRFLTAALLLAATPALAEDYDCDRAAKVVMQAVDGRVAGTSEADASKILVAELGKGVGDQLAAWVYALPPEQLTPAVGEAWKTQCEAL
;
A
#
# COMPACT_ATOMS: atom_id res chain seq x y z
N MET A 1 6.41 8.74 -45.68
CA MET A 1 7.58 9.60 -45.41
C MET A 1 7.42 10.15 -44.01
N SER A 2 8.44 9.90 -43.19
CA SER A 2 8.57 10.19 -41.75
C SER A 2 7.99 11.50 -41.26
N ARG A 3 7.59 11.53 -39.98
CA ARG A 3 8.18 12.45 -38.97
C ARG A 3 7.68 12.22 -37.53
N PHE A 4 8.66 11.93 -36.66
CA PHE A 4 8.73 12.14 -35.21
C PHE A 4 7.97 11.18 -34.27
N LEU A 5 8.51 9.97 -34.14
CA LEU A 5 8.47 9.15 -32.92
C LEU A 5 9.63 9.57 -32.01
N THR A 6 9.38 10.42 -30.99
CA THR A 6 10.30 10.57 -29.86
C THR A 6 9.51 10.87 -28.59
N ALA A 7 9.14 9.83 -27.85
CA ALA A 7 8.77 9.93 -26.45
C ALA A 7 9.51 8.81 -25.70
N ALA A 8 10.82 9.01 -25.51
CA ALA A 8 11.62 8.21 -24.60
C ALA A 8 11.30 8.63 -23.16
N LEU A 9 10.21 8.09 -22.61
CA LEU A 9 9.98 8.07 -21.17
C LEU A 9 10.76 6.88 -20.59
N LEU A 10 12.06 7.12 -20.36
CA LEU A 10 12.87 6.35 -19.45
C LEU A 10 12.33 6.61 -18.03
N LEU A 11 11.30 5.87 -17.62
CA LEU A 11 11.02 5.69 -16.20
C LEU A 11 12.18 4.87 -15.63
N ALA A 12 13.01 5.56 -14.86
CA ALA A 12 14.06 4.97 -14.06
C ALA A 12 13.47 3.79 -13.28
N ALA A 13 14.05 2.61 -13.49
CA ALA A 13 13.85 1.47 -12.61
C ALA A 13 14.23 1.94 -11.20
N THR A 14 13.25 2.02 -10.32
CA THR A 14 13.47 2.18 -8.88
C THR A 14 14.39 1.05 -8.42
N PRO A 15 15.46 1.33 -7.68
CA PRO A 15 16.27 0.26 -7.12
C PRO A 15 15.36 -0.57 -6.21
N ALA A 16 15.22 -1.85 -6.55
CA ALA A 16 14.62 -2.85 -5.69
C ALA A 16 15.33 -2.78 -4.33
N LEU A 17 14.65 -2.23 -3.33
CA LEU A 17 15.03 -2.38 -1.95
C LEU A 17 14.63 -3.80 -1.56
N ALA A 18 15.44 -4.77 -1.98
CA ALA A 18 15.35 -6.15 -1.54
C ALA A 18 15.85 -6.24 -0.09
N GLU A 19 15.12 -5.62 0.83
CA GLU A 19 14.97 -6.16 2.17
C GLU A 19 13.96 -7.31 2.02
N ASP A 20 14.17 -8.47 2.65
CA ASP A 20 13.20 -9.57 2.69
C ASP A 20 11.94 -9.09 3.42
N TYR A 21 11.11 -8.33 2.72
CA TYR A 21 9.90 -7.74 3.23
C TYR A 21 8.80 -8.80 3.20
N ASP A 22 8.26 -9.14 4.36
CA ASP A 22 7.20 -10.14 4.48
C ASP A 22 5.86 -9.57 3.98
N CYS A 23 5.65 -9.65 2.66
CA CYS A 23 4.42 -9.19 2.00
C CYS A 23 3.18 -9.91 2.53
N ASP A 24 3.28 -11.16 2.98
CA ASP A 24 2.15 -11.89 3.55
C ASP A 24 1.73 -11.33 4.91
N ARG A 25 2.71 -11.07 5.79
CA ARG A 25 2.46 -10.43 7.08
C ARG A 25 1.90 -9.03 6.88
N ALA A 26 2.49 -8.25 5.99
CA ALA A 26 2.05 -6.89 5.75
C ALA A 26 0.64 -6.82 5.14
N ALA A 27 0.29 -7.72 4.22
CA ALA A 27 -1.08 -7.83 3.69
C ALA A 27 -2.11 -8.12 4.79
N LYS A 28 -1.78 -8.99 5.76
CA LYS A 28 -2.65 -9.26 6.92
C LYS A 28 -2.84 -8.01 7.78
N VAL A 29 -1.77 -7.25 8.00
CA VAL A 29 -1.80 -6.01 8.78
C VAL A 29 -2.61 -4.92 8.06
N VAL A 30 -2.51 -4.81 6.73
CA VAL A 30 -3.36 -3.94 5.90
C VAL A 30 -4.83 -4.32 6.06
N MET A 31 -5.14 -5.62 5.99
CA MET A 31 -6.49 -6.13 6.19
C MET A 31 -7.05 -5.80 7.58
N GLN A 32 -6.23 -5.91 8.63
CA GLN A 32 -6.63 -5.49 9.97
C GLN A 32 -6.97 -4.00 10.05
N ALA A 33 -6.26 -3.13 9.33
CA ALA A 33 -6.56 -1.71 9.27
C ALA A 33 -7.87 -1.42 8.51
N VAL A 34 -8.15 -2.17 7.43
CA VAL A 34 -9.42 -2.10 6.68
C VAL A 34 -10.59 -2.54 7.56
N ASP A 35 -10.48 -3.71 8.21
CA ASP A 35 -11.49 -4.23 9.12
C ASP A 35 -11.71 -3.26 10.30
N GLY A 36 -10.62 -2.73 10.85
CA GLY A 36 -10.65 -1.70 11.89
C GLY A 36 -11.42 -0.46 11.45
N ARG A 37 -11.19 0.03 10.22
CA ARG A 37 -11.93 1.17 9.66
C ARG A 37 -13.42 0.87 9.50
N VAL A 38 -13.76 -0.31 8.98
CA VAL A 38 -15.17 -0.76 8.88
C VAL A 38 -15.83 -0.81 10.27
N ALA A 39 -15.09 -1.19 11.30
CA ALA A 39 -15.55 -1.22 12.69
C ALA A 39 -15.54 0.15 13.41
N GLY A 40 -15.12 1.23 12.73
CA GLY A 40 -15.12 2.59 13.30
C GLY A 40 -13.85 2.97 14.06
N THR A 41 -12.74 2.26 13.87
CA THR A 41 -11.41 2.68 14.35
C THR A 41 -11.06 4.05 13.76
N SER A 42 -10.26 4.84 14.49
CA SER A 42 -9.76 6.13 14.00
C SER A 42 -8.51 5.95 13.13
N GLU A 43 -8.26 6.88 12.20
CA GLU A 43 -7.04 6.88 11.38
C GLU A 43 -5.77 6.91 12.24
N ALA A 44 -5.79 7.70 13.32
CA ALA A 44 -4.67 7.81 14.25
C ALA A 44 -4.35 6.49 14.96
N ASP A 45 -5.37 5.70 15.31
CA ASP A 45 -5.16 4.40 15.94
C ASP A 45 -4.73 3.34 14.93
N ALA A 46 -5.28 3.37 13.72
CA ALA A 46 -4.81 2.54 12.62
C ALA A 46 -3.33 2.81 12.28
N SER A 47 -2.92 4.08 12.18
CA SER A 47 -1.51 4.47 12.00
C SER A 47 -0.61 3.88 13.08
N LYS A 48 -0.98 3.97 14.37
CA LYS A 48 -0.16 3.38 15.45
C LYS A 48 0.08 1.89 15.25
N ILE A 49 -0.96 1.13 14.89
CA ILE A 49 -0.87 -0.31 14.64
C ILE A 49 0.04 -0.57 13.44
N LEU A 50 -0.22 0.10 12.32
CA LEU A 50 0.53 -0.07 11.07
C LEU A 50 2.01 0.33 11.23
N VAL A 51 2.31 1.38 11.98
CA VAL A 51 3.67 1.83 12.29
C VAL A 51 4.41 0.83 13.17
N ALA A 52 3.73 0.23 14.15
CA ALA A 52 4.33 -0.79 15.01
C ALA A 52 4.71 -2.06 14.23
N GLU A 53 3.91 -2.42 13.22
CA GLU A 53 4.10 -3.64 12.44
C GLU A 53 5.01 -3.45 11.22
N LEU A 54 4.90 -2.32 10.52
CA LEU A 54 5.51 -2.08 9.20
C LEU A 54 6.55 -0.97 9.21
N GLY A 55 6.76 -0.32 10.36
CA GLY A 55 7.64 0.84 10.51
C GLY A 55 6.96 2.17 10.15
N LYS A 56 7.51 3.26 10.67
CA LYS A 56 6.88 4.59 10.64
C LYS A 56 6.49 5.05 9.22
N GLY A 57 7.44 4.97 8.28
CA GLY A 57 7.22 5.48 6.92
C GLY A 57 6.12 4.75 6.16
N VAL A 58 6.12 3.42 6.20
CA VAL A 58 5.12 2.58 5.52
C VAL A 58 3.78 2.65 6.25
N GLY A 59 3.80 2.56 7.58
CA GLY A 59 2.59 2.54 8.39
C GLY A 59 1.76 3.83 8.28
N ASP A 60 2.42 4.99 8.30
CA ASP A 60 1.73 6.29 8.15
C ASP A 60 1.09 6.44 6.75
N GLN A 61 1.83 6.10 5.69
CA GLN A 61 1.33 6.17 4.31
C GLN A 61 0.16 5.22 4.09
N LEU A 62 0.24 4.02 4.66
CA LEU A 62 -0.78 3.01 4.53
C LEU A 62 -2.06 3.40 5.29
N ALA A 63 -1.94 3.96 6.49
CA ALA A 63 -3.10 4.48 7.22
C ALA A 63 -3.82 5.56 6.41
N ALA A 64 -3.08 6.54 5.90
CA ALA A 64 -3.65 7.61 5.08
C ALA A 64 -4.34 7.07 3.82
N TRP A 65 -3.72 6.10 3.13
CA TRP A 65 -4.33 5.45 1.97
C TRP A 65 -5.62 4.70 2.33
N VAL A 66 -5.59 3.84 3.36
CA VAL A 66 -6.78 3.09 3.81
C VAL A 66 -7.92 4.03 4.15
N TYR A 67 -7.67 5.19 4.77
CA TYR A 67 -8.71 6.15 5.14
C TYR A 67 -9.16 7.08 4.00
N ALA A 68 -8.35 7.23 2.96
CA ALA A 68 -8.75 7.92 1.73
C ALA A 68 -9.70 7.09 0.84
N LEU A 69 -9.78 5.76 1.05
CA LEU A 69 -10.67 4.90 0.25
C LEU A 69 -12.16 5.26 0.48
N PRO A 70 -13.00 5.19 -0.55
CA PRO A 70 -14.46 5.22 -0.38
C PRO A 70 -14.95 4.00 0.43
N PRO A 71 -16.03 4.12 1.22
CA PRO A 71 -16.54 3.00 2.02
C PRO A 71 -16.85 1.74 1.20
N GLU A 72 -17.24 1.88 -0.06
CA GLU A 72 -17.58 0.77 -0.96
C GLU A 72 -16.34 -0.03 -1.39
N GLN A 73 -15.14 0.55 -1.22
CA GLN A 73 -13.87 -0.09 -1.54
C GLN A 73 -13.22 -0.78 -0.34
N LEU A 74 -13.78 -0.63 0.88
CA LEU A 74 -13.29 -1.29 2.10
C LEU A 74 -13.66 -2.77 2.13
N THR A 75 -13.01 -3.53 1.26
CA THR A 75 -13.24 -4.96 1.04
C THR A 75 -11.93 -5.73 1.13
N PRO A 76 -11.98 -7.07 1.23
CA PRO A 76 -10.76 -7.90 1.21
C PRO A 76 -9.84 -7.69 0.00
N ALA A 77 -10.38 -7.21 -1.12
CA ALA A 77 -9.60 -6.91 -2.33
C ALA A 77 -8.52 -5.83 -2.09
N VAL A 78 -8.65 -4.99 -1.05
CA VAL A 78 -7.64 -3.99 -0.68
C VAL A 78 -6.34 -4.65 -0.22
N GLY A 79 -6.44 -5.70 0.59
CA GLY A 79 -5.28 -6.48 1.04
C GLY A 79 -4.62 -7.24 -0.11
N GLU A 80 -5.42 -7.80 -1.02
CA GLU A 80 -4.92 -8.49 -2.23
C GLU A 80 -4.20 -7.53 -3.19
N ALA A 81 -4.78 -6.34 -3.40
CA ALA A 81 -4.18 -5.30 -4.23
C ALA A 81 -2.85 -4.81 -3.63
N TRP A 82 -2.81 -4.61 -2.31
CA TRP A 82 -1.59 -4.24 -1.60
C TRP A 82 -0.52 -5.34 -1.72
N LYS A 83 -0.91 -6.61 -1.52
CA LYS A 83 0.01 -7.76 -1.63
C LYS A 83 0.61 -7.84 -3.03
N THR A 84 -0.22 -7.72 -4.06
CA THR A 84 0.21 -7.73 -5.47
C THR A 84 1.26 -6.64 -5.74
N GLN A 85 1.10 -5.45 -5.15
CA GLN A 85 2.08 -4.37 -5.30
C GLN A 85 3.36 -4.66 -4.51
N CYS A 86 3.25 -5.20 -3.30
CA CYS A 86 4.40 -5.56 -2.48
C CYS A 86 5.30 -6.60 -3.16
N GLU A 87 4.70 -7.64 -3.74
CA GLU A 87 5.42 -8.71 -4.45
C GLU A 87 6.07 -8.24 -5.77
N ALA A 88 5.72 -7.04 -6.25
CA ALA A 88 6.26 -6.45 -7.47
C ALA A 88 7.41 -5.45 -7.24
N LEU A 89 7.77 -5.18 -5.98
CA LEU A 89 8.87 -4.28 -5.57
C LEU A 89 10.21 -5.01 -5.46
#